data_AF-A0A6G7Y6R0-F1
#
_entry.id   AF-A0A6G7Y6R0-F1
#
_cell.length_a   1.000
_cell.length_b   1.000
_cell.length_c   1.000
_cell.angle_alpha   90.00
_cell.angle_beta   90.00
_cell.angle_gamma   90.00
#
_symmetry.space_group_name_H-M   'P 1'
#
loop_
_entity.id
_entity.type
_entity.pdbx_description
1 polymer ?
#
loop_
_entity_poly.entity_id
_entity_poly.type
_entity_poly.pdbx_seq_one_letter_code
_entity_poly.pdbx_strand_id
1 'polypeptide(L)'
;MDLDRLISDTSQRLRGRGERMTAPRRAVLVFLAEHPDAAPRAELTAAVIGNDPGLTAEGVAHALATFEAMGVVTREGDGEAARFRLHPAACGGAGLPKQTLGVPLVTIFEQYGAGAEAIGQRVAAQLGVPYIGQAVSSETFEAAAERDAAEANFFERFLRSLTPMPTDADLTWDLASRTDHEIVTENTESLLELAGRGAVILGRNATKIFAREPKALHVKLTGPADARVAYAAAQAGIPLDQARKRQEREDRVRADLARRLYRWDPTQTQPFDLIVNTASFTADHAADVIVLAFKYAVEDFPRPQPPSAAPLEEPRPDAGHTP
;
A
#
# COMPACT_ATOMS: atom_id res chain seq x y z
N MET A 1 12.16 15.76 0.72
CA MET A 1 12.28 14.30 0.86
C MET A 1 12.15 13.98 2.34
N ASP A 2 11.40 12.94 2.73
CA ASP A 2 11.24 12.56 4.13
C ASP A 2 12.40 11.64 4.55
N LEU A 3 13.34 12.18 5.32
CA LEU A 3 14.59 11.50 5.71
C LEU A 3 14.33 10.33 6.66
N ASP A 4 13.43 10.50 7.63
CA ASP A 4 13.10 9.45 8.60
C ASP A 4 12.48 8.24 7.90
N ARG A 5 11.65 8.51 6.88
CA ARG A 5 11.11 7.46 6.00
C ARG A 5 12.18 6.76 5.18
N LEU A 6 13.08 7.51 4.51
CA LEU A 6 14.15 6.92 3.73
C LEU A 6 15.03 5.98 4.58
N ILE A 7 15.35 6.40 5.80
CA ILE A 7 16.13 5.60 6.75
C ILE A 7 15.34 4.35 7.18
N SER A 8 14.03 4.49 7.44
CA SER A 8 13.15 3.37 7.82
C SER A 8 13.05 2.33 6.71
N ASP A 9 12.68 2.73 5.49
CA ASP A 9 12.52 1.84 4.33
C ASP A 9 13.83 1.11 4.01
N THR A 10 14.96 1.82 4.08
CA THR A 10 16.28 1.24 3.84
C THR A 10 16.68 0.26 4.95
N SER A 11 16.35 0.57 6.21
CA SER A 11 16.58 -0.34 7.35
C SER A 11 15.79 -1.64 7.20
N GLN A 12 14.56 -1.58 6.69
CA GLN A 12 13.75 -2.77 6.45
C GLN A 12 14.33 -3.67 5.35
N ARG A 13 14.81 -3.08 4.25
CA ARG A 13 15.51 -3.83 3.19
C ARG A 13 16.79 -4.50 3.69
N LEU A 14 17.54 -3.83 4.58
CA LEU A 14 18.72 -4.43 5.22
C LEU A 14 18.33 -5.61 6.11
N ARG A 15 17.28 -5.48 6.92
CA ARG A 15 16.80 -6.58 7.79
C ARG A 15 16.39 -7.81 6.99
N GLY A 16 15.71 -7.64 5.86
CA GLY A 16 15.36 -8.74 4.94
C GLY A 16 16.56 -9.49 4.36
N ARG A 17 17.77 -8.92 4.45
CA ARG A 17 19.04 -9.53 4.04
C ARG A 17 19.89 -10.01 5.22
N GLY A 18 19.36 -9.95 6.44
CA GLY A 18 20.12 -10.26 7.67
C GLY A 18 21.11 -9.16 8.07
N GLU A 19 20.99 -7.96 7.50
CA GLU A 19 21.89 -6.83 7.72
C GLU A 19 21.24 -5.75 8.61
N ARG A 20 22.05 -4.84 9.17
CA ARG A 20 21.57 -3.75 10.04
C ARG A 20 21.92 -2.37 9.47
N MET A 21 21.16 -1.36 9.86
CA MET A 21 21.49 0.04 9.60
C MET A 21 22.67 0.46 10.50
N THR A 22 23.85 0.58 9.91
CA THR A 22 25.08 1.01 10.60
C THR A 22 25.23 2.52 10.56
N ALA A 23 26.12 3.09 11.39
CA ALA A 23 26.40 4.53 11.38
C ALA A 23 26.87 5.05 10.00
N PRO A 24 27.80 4.38 9.27
CA PRO A 24 28.14 4.77 7.90
C PRO A 24 26.93 4.74 6.95
N ARG A 25 26.10 3.71 7.03
CA ARG A 25 24.89 3.56 6.19
C ARG A 25 23.90 4.70 6.42
N ARG A 26 23.65 5.05 7.69
CA ARG A 26 22.77 6.17 8.04
C ARG A 26 23.35 7.49 7.51
N ALA A 27 24.63 7.76 7.73
CA ALA A 27 25.27 8.99 7.30
C ALA A 27 25.24 9.18 5.76
N VAL A 28 25.43 8.10 5.00
CA VAL A 28 25.31 8.11 3.53
C VAL A 28 23.88 8.48 3.08
N LEU A 29 22.84 7.93 3.71
CA LEU A 29 21.45 8.28 3.38
C LEU A 29 21.12 9.73 3.69
N VAL A 30 21.60 10.26 4.82
CA VAL A 30 21.42 11.66 5.21
C VAL A 30 22.05 12.57 4.15
N PHE A 31 23.32 12.33 3.81
CA PHE A 31 24.02 13.13 2.81
C PHE A 31 23.30 13.13 1.46
N LEU A 32 22.91 11.96 0.95
CA LEU A 32 22.25 11.84 -0.35
C LEU A 32 20.82 12.38 -0.36
N ALA A 33 20.14 12.46 0.80
CA ALA A 33 18.83 13.09 0.91
C ALA A 33 18.92 14.63 0.81
N GLU A 34 20.03 15.20 1.28
CA GLU A 34 20.33 16.63 1.20
C GLU A 34 20.92 17.04 -0.16
N HIS A 35 21.50 16.10 -0.90
CA HIS A 35 22.12 16.31 -2.21
C HIS A 35 21.39 15.49 -3.29
N PRO A 36 20.29 16.03 -3.87
CA PRO A 36 19.44 15.29 -4.80
C PRO A 36 20.12 14.97 -6.15
N ASP A 37 21.17 15.72 -6.50
CA ASP A 37 21.99 15.49 -7.70
C ASP A 37 23.08 14.44 -7.43
N ALA A 38 23.57 13.81 -8.50
CA ALA A 38 24.62 12.79 -8.39
C ALA A 38 25.93 13.40 -7.85
N ALA A 39 26.33 12.98 -6.65
CA ALA A 39 27.53 13.43 -5.97
C ALA A 39 28.72 12.48 -6.24
N PRO A 40 29.92 12.98 -6.56
CA PRO A 40 31.12 12.15 -6.67
C PRO A 40 31.40 11.38 -5.38
N ARG A 41 31.86 10.13 -5.49
CA ARG A 41 32.20 9.29 -4.32
C ARG A 41 33.16 9.98 -3.35
N ALA A 42 34.16 10.68 -3.87
CA ALA A 42 35.17 11.38 -3.06
C ALA A 42 34.56 12.52 -2.22
N GLU A 43 33.65 13.29 -2.82
CA GLU A 43 32.97 14.40 -2.15
C GLU A 43 32.04 13.90 -1.04
N LEU A 44 31.21 12.89 -1.36
CA LEU A 44 30.34 12.24 -0.38
C LEU A 44 31.14 11.66 0.79
N THR A 45 32.24 10.97 0.50
CA THR A 45 33.10 10.35 1.53
C THR A 45 33.72 11.42 2.42
N ALA A 46 34.26 12.49 1.84
CA ALA A 46 34.85 13.60 2.58
C ALA A 46 33.81 14.30 3.47
N ALA A 47 32.58 14.51 2.97
CA ALA A 47 31.50 15.14 3.72
C ALA A 47 31.01 14.27 4.89
N VAL A 48 30.81 12.96 4.65
CA VAL A 48 30.37 12.03 5.69
C VAL A 48 31.40 11.90 6.81
N ILE A 49 32.69 11.75 6.48
CA ILE A 49 33.78 11.66 7.46
C ILE A 49 34.03 13.00 8.16
N GLY A 50 33.87 14.12 7.43
CA GLY A 50 33.99 15.46 8.01
C GLY A 50 32.95 15.73 9.11
N ASN A 51 31.74 15.20 8.95
CA ASN A 51 30.66 15.32 9.94
C ASN A 51 30.76 14.32 11.11
N ASP A 52 31.39 13.17 10.89
CA ASP A 52 31.67 12.17 11.93
C ASP A 52 33.05 11.51 11.71
N PRO A 53 34.11 12.02 12.36
CA PRO A 53 35.46 11.49 12.22
C PRO A 53 35.64 10.03 12.69
N GLY A 54 34.65 9.45 13.37
CA GLY A 54 34.64 8.04 13.74
C GLY A 54 34.32 7.09 12.58
N LEU A 55 33.91 7.62 11.43
CA LEU A 55 33.58 6.85 10.23
C LEU A 55 34.80 6.70 9.31
N THR A 56 34.87 5.58 8.58
CA THR A 56 35.97 5.29 7.65
C THR A 56 35.50 5.35 6.19
N ALA A 57 36.43 5.66 5.28
CA ALA A 57 36.16 5.64 3.84
C ALA A 57 35.72 4.25 3.36
N GLU A 58 36.27 3.18 3.94
CA GLU A 58 35.87 1.80 3.67
C GLU A 58 34.42 1.53 4.10
N GLY A 59 34.02 2.03 5.27
CA GLY A 59 32.63 1.92 5.76
C GLY A 59 31.62 2.65 4.85
N VAL A 60 32.00 3.82 4.33
CA VAL A 60 31.20 4.58 3.36
C VAL A 60 31.11 3.83 2.02
N ALA A 61 32.23 3.28 1.53
CA ALA A 61 32.26 2.52 0.27
C ALA A 61 31.39 1.25 0.37
N HIS A 62 31.46 0.53 1.49
CA HIS A 62 30.64 -0.64 1.73
C HIS A 62 29.15 -0.30 1.82
N ALA A 63 28.80 0.82 2.46
CA ALA A 63 27.43 1.32 2.51
C ALA A 63 26.88 1.62 1.11
N LEU A 64 27.63 2.34 0.28
CA LEU A 64 27.24 2.65 -1.11
C LEU A 64 27.05 1.38 -1.94
N ALA A 65 27.97 0.42 -1.87
CA ALA A 65 27.84 -0.86 -2.58
C ALA A 65 26.61 -1.66 -2.12
N THR A 66 26.33 -1.67 -0.81
CA THR A 66 25.12 -2.32 -0.26
C THR A 66 23.86 -1.65 -0.80
N PHE A 67 23.81 -0.32 -0.79
CA PHE A 67 22.64 0.42 -1.26
C PHE A 67 22.44 0.34 -2.77
N GLU A 68 23.51 0.26 -3.55
CA GLU A 68 23.46 0.05 -4.99
C GLU A 68 22.86 -1.33 -5.30
N ALA A 69 23.36 -2.39 -4.63
CA ALA A 69 22.82 -3.74 -4.75
C ALA A 69 21.35 -3.84 -4.31
N MET A 70 20.89 -2.97 -3.41
CA MET A 70 19.50 -2.89 -2.95
C MET A 70 18.61 -1.96 -3.80
N GLY A 71 19.15 -1.31 -4.83
CA GLY A 71 18.43 -0.32 -5.63
C GLY A 71 17.94 0.88 -4.81
N VAL A 72 18.67 1.25 -3.76
CA VAL A 72 18.43 2.45 -2.94
C VAL A 72 19.16 3.65 -3.52
N VAL A 73 20.35 3.42 -4.11
CA VAL A 73 21.13 4.43 -4.83
C VAL A 73 21.37 3.99 -6.27
N THR A 74 21.55 4.95 -7.16
CA THR A 74 22.02 4.74 -8.53
C THR A 74 23.44 5.25 -8.67
N ARG A 75 24.29 4.47 -9.34
CA ARG A 75 25.66 4.82 -9.69
C ARG A 75 25.73 5.32 -11.14
N GLU A 76 26.44 6.41 -11.37
CA GLU A 76 26.73 6.98 -12.68
C GLU A 76 28.25 7.00 -12.90
N GLY A 77 28.72 6.26 -13.90
CA GLY A 77 30.15 6.15 -14.23
C GLY A 77 30.94 5.15 -13.38
N ASP A 78 32.21 4.94 -13.76
CA ASP A 78 33.09 3.90 -13.22
C ASP A 78 34.29 4.45 -12.44
N GLY A 79 34.91 3.59 -11.63
CA GLY A 79 36.12 3.91 -10.87
C GLY A 79 35.94 5.04 -9.84
N GLU A 80 36.98 5.85 -9.64
CA GLU A 80 36.95 6.96 -8.67
C GLU A 80 36.05 8.13 -9.10
N ALA A 81 35.73 8.21 -10.39
CA ALA A 81 34.84 9.23 -10.95
C ALA A 81 33.34 8.88 -10.79
N ALA A 82 33.03 7.72 -10.21
CA ALA A 82 31.65 7.29 -9.98
C ALA A 82 30.89 8.29 -9.10
N ARG A 83 29.69 8.64 -9.56
CA ARG A 83 28.75 9.54 -8.87
C ARG A 83 27.54 8.75 -8.37
N PHE A 84 27.01 9.14 -7.23
CA PHE A 84 25.90 8.45 -6.57
C PHE A 84 24.77 9.43 -6.26
N ARG A 85 23.53 8.98 -6.47
CA ARG A 85 22.31 9.67 -6.02
C ARG A 85 21.29 8.65 -5.51
N LEU A 86 20.28 9.11 -4.77
CA LEU A 86 19.15 8.25 -4.40
C LEU A 86 18.38 7.81 -5.64
N HIS A 87 18.05 6.52 -5.67
CA HIS A 87 17.20 5.98 -6.72
C HIS A 87 15.80 6.62 -6.59
N PRO A 88 15.19 7.16 -7.67
CA PRO A 88 13.88 7.84 -7.60
C PRO A 88 12.79 6.98 -6.94
N ALA A 89 12.88 5.67 -7.15
CA ALA A 89 11.99 4.66 -6.59
C ALA A 89 12.20 4.39 -5.08
N ALA A 90 13.28 4.86 -4.45
CA ALA A 90 13.47 4.88 -3.00
C ALA A 90 12.93 6.18 -2.36
N CYS A 91 12.69 7.22 -3.16
CA CYS A 91 12.15 8.51 -2.72
C CYS A 91 10.61 8.60 -2.86
N GLY A 92 10.00 7.69 -3.62
CA GLY A 92 8.55 7.58 -3.78
C GLY A 92 7.94 6.76 -2.66
N GLY A 93 7.13 7.40 -1.82
CA GLY A 93 6.59 6.80 -0.61
C GLY A 93 5.96 5.41 -0.75
N ALA A 94 6.22 4.55 0.25
CA ALA A 94 5.43 3.36 0.60
C ALA A 94 3.94 3.46 0.23
N GLY A 95 3.44 2.41 -0.43
CA GLY A 95 2.02 2.14 -0.59
C GLY A 95 1.51 1.82 -2.00
N LEU A 96 2.38 1.64 -3.00
CA LEU A 96 1.99 1.09 -4.30
C LEU A 96 2.98 0.00 -4.71
N PRO A 97 2.51 -1.23 -5.01
CA PRO A 97 3.35 -2.22 -5.63
C PRO A 97 3.84 -1.67 -6.97
N LYS A 98 5.16 -1.68 -7.16
CA LYS A 98 5.76 -1.33 -8.46
C LYS A 98 5.53 -2.43 -9.50
N GLN A 99 5.19 -3.62 -9.04
CA GLN A 99 4.86 -4.77 -9.87
C GLN A 99 3.35 -4.90 -9.97
N THR A 100 2.86 -5.04 -11.20
CA THR A 100 1.48 -5.44 -11.45
C THR A 100 1.44 -6.96 -11.48
N LEU A 101 0.39 -7.56 -10.93
CA LEU A 101 0.18 -8.99 -10.92
C LEU A 101 -0.32 -9.49 -12.29
N GLY A 102 -1.03 -8.65 -13.06
CA GLY A 102 -1.55 -9.04 -14.37
C GLY A 102 -2.63 -10.12 -14.30
N VAL A 103 -3.26 -10.29 -13.14
CA VAL A 103 -4.32 -11.27 -12.83
C VAL A 103 -5.63 -10.56 -12.48
N PRO A 104 -6.80 -11.23 -12.61
CA PRO A 104 -8.09 -10.66 -12.27
C PRO A 104 -8.20 -10.23 -10.79
N LEU A 105 -8.40 -8.94 -10.53
CA LEU A 105 -8.65 -8.43 -9.18
C LEU A 105 -9.94 -7.63 -9.10
N VAL A 106 -10.72 -7.86 -8.04
CA VAL A 106 -11.82 -6.97 -7.65
C VAL A 106 -11.59 -6.54 -6.22
N THR A 107 -11.44 -5.24 -5.97
CA THR A 107 -11.34 -4.72 -4.61
C THR A 107 -12.67 -4.11 -4.21
N ILE A 108 -13.20 -4.47 -3.06
CA ILE A 108 -14.47 -3.97 -2.55
C ILE A 108 -14.19 -3.14 -1.31
N PHE A 109 -14.57 -1.86 -1.34
CA PHE A 109 -14.73 -1.06 -0.13
C PHE A 109 -16.22 -0.99 0.22
N GLU A 110 -16.55 -1.15 1.50
CA GLU A 110 -17.92 -1.01 1.97
C GLU A 110 -18.02 0.11 3.00
N GLN A 111 -19.15 0.80 2.95
CA GLN A 111 -19.68 1.41 4.16
C GLN A 111 -20.45 0.34 4.94
N TYR A 112 -20.35 0.36 6.27
CA TYR A 112 -20.92 -0.63 7.16
C TYR A 112 -22.37 -0.97 6.80
N GLY A 113 -22.71 -2.26 6.74
CA GLY A 113 -24.07 -2.70 6.42
C GLY A 113 -24.45 -2.62 4.95
N ALA A 114 -23.52 -2.39 4.02
CA ALA A 114 -23.75 -2.49 2.58
C ALA A 114 -23.70 -3.94 2.04
N GLY A 115 -23.53 -4.94 2.91
CA GLY A 115 -23.60 -6.36 2.54
C GLY A 115 -22.41 -6.88 1.73
N ALA A 116 -21.23 -6.27 1.88
CA ALA A 116 -20.09 -6.58 1.01
C ALA A 116 -19.56 -7.99 1.14
N GLU A 117 -19.69 -8.62 2.30
CA GLU A 117 -19.26 -10.01 2.48
C GLU A 117 -20.06 -10.97 1.59
N ALA A 118 -21.39 -10.89 1.67
CA ALA A 118 -22.28 -11.73 0.87
C ALA A 118 -22.14 -11.47 -0.64
N ILE A 119 -21.95 -10.20 -1.03
CA ILE A 119 -21.74 -9.79 -2.43
C ILE A 119 -20.36 -10.25 -2.92
N GLY A 120 -19.30 -9.99 -2.15
CA GLY A 120 -17.92 -10.31 -2.52
C GLY A 120 -17.68 -11.81 -2.69
N GLN A 121 -18.27 -12.65 -1.83
CA GLN A 121 -18.22 -14.11 -1.98
C GLN A 121 -18.89 -14.58 -3.28
N ARG A 122 -20.01 -13.98 -3.67
CA ARG A 122 -20.71 -14.30 -4.93
C ARG A 122 -19.90 -13.87 -6.15
N VAL A 123 -19.34 -12.65 -6.12
CA VAL A 123 -18.44 -12.17 -7.18
C VAL A 123 -17.25 -13.11 -7.34
N ALA A 124 -16.62 -13.52 -6.24
CA ALA A 124 -15.49 -14.44 -6.25
C ALA A 124 -15.86 -15.80 -6.86
N ALA A 125 -17.00 -16.36 -6.46
CA ALA A 125 -17.52 -17.60 -7.01
C ALA A 125 -17.81 -17.50 -8.52
N GLN A 126 -18.42 -16.41 -8.97
CA GLN A 126 -18.72 -16.19 -10.40
C GLN A 126 -17.46 -15.97 -11.26
N LEU A 127 -16.44 -15.31 -10.72
CA LEU A 127 -15.16 -15.08 -11.42
C LEU A 127 -14.18 -16.26 -11.30
N GLY A 128 -14.48 -17.25 -10.45
CA GLY A 128 -13.60 -18.40 -10.23
C GLY A 128 -12.29 -18.05 -9.52
N VAL A 129 -12.29 -17.01 -8.67
CA VAL A 129 -11.10 -16.55 -7.91
C VAL A 129 -11.35 -16.63 -6.40
N PRO A 130 -10.30 -16.69 -5.57
CA PRO A 130 -10.42 -16.63 -4.11
C PRO A 130 -11.11 -15.35 -3.60
N TYR A 131 -11.87 -15.49 -2.51
CA TYR A 131 -12.38 -14.36 -1.73
C TYR A 131 -11.47 -14.11 -0.51
N ILE A 132 -11.01 -12.88 -0.36
CA ILE A 132 -10.21 -12.41 0.78
C ILE A 132 -11.09 -11.46 1.59
N GLY A 133 -11.54 -11.91 2.76
CA GLY A 133 -12.43 -11.15 3.64
C GLY A 133 -11.77 -10.00 4.39
N GLN A 134 -12.57 -9.34 5.24
CA GLN A 134 -12.07 -8.32 6.15
C GLN A 134 -11.05 -8.89 7.11
N ALA A 135 -10.06 -8.07 7.46
CA ALA A 135 -9.04 -8.47 8.42
C ALA A 135 -9.51 -8.32 9.89
N VAL A 136 -10.58 -7.54 10.16
CA VAL A 136 -11.23 -7.46 11.48
C VAL A 136 -12.74 -7.50 11.36
N SER A 137 -13.40 -8.25 12.24
CA SER A 137 -14.86 -8.33 12.33
C SER A 137 -15.47 -7.18 13.14
N SER A 138 -16.75 -6.89 12.92
CA SER A 138 -17.48 -5.85 13.66
C SER A 138 -17.54 -6.10 15.17
N GLU A 139 -17.61 -7.35 15.62
CA GLU A 139 -17.57 -7.71 17.05
C GLU A 139 -16.21 -7.37 17.66
N THR A 140 -15.13 -7.58 16.90
CA THR A 140 -13.78 -7.23 17.34
C THR A 140 -13.60 -5.70 17.39
N PHE A 141 -14.17 -4.97 16.41
CA PHE A 141 -14.27 -3.51 16.44
C PHE A 141 -15.03 -3.01 17.67
N GLU A 142 -16.17 -3.60 18.00
CA GLU A 142 -17.01 -3.22 19.14
C GLU A 142 -16.39 -3.61 20.48
N ALA A 143 -15.76 -4.77 20.58
CA ALA A 143 -15.08 -5.19 21.80
C ALA A 143 -13.83 -4.35 22.10
N ALA A 144 -13.15 -3.84 21.06
CA ALA A 144 -12.08 -2.86 21.23
C ALA A 144 -12.65 -1.50 21.67
N ALA A 145 -13.91 -1.21 21.32
CA ALA A 145 -14.59 0.05 21.56
C ALA A 145 -15.09 0.22 22.99
N GLU A 146 -15.70 -0.83 23.53
CA GLU A 146 -16.23 -0.84 24.89
C GLU A 146 -15.14 -0.76 25.96
N ARG A 147 -13.90 -1.13 25.60
CA ARG A 147 -12.74 -1.11 26.49
C ARG A 147 -12.09 0.27 26.64
N ASP A 148 -12.43 1.27 25.81
CA ASP A 148 -11.86 2.62 25.89
C ASP A 148 -12.83 3.69 25.35
N ALA A 149 -13.21 4.64 26.22
CA ALA A 149 -14.01 5.83 25.87
C ALA A 149 -13.16 6.98 25.26
N ALA A 150 -11.88 6.74 24.94
CA ALA A 150 -10.98 7.71 24.32
C ALA A 150 -10.49 7.21 22.95
N GLU A 151 -10.93 7.88 21.88
CA GLU A 151 -10.74 7.48 20.48
C GLU A 151 -9.27 7.33 20.05
N ALA A 152 -8.34 8.01 20.74
CA ALA A 152 -6.91 8.00 20.40
C ALA A 152 -6.24 6.63 20.63
N ASN A 153 -6.62 5.89 21.68
CA ASN A 153 -6.05 4.58 22.02
C ASN A 153 -6.76 3.40 21.33
N PHE A 154 -7.99 3.62 20.86
CA PHE A 154 -8.77 2.63 20.13
C PHE A 154 -8.09 2.22 18.82
N PHE A 155 -7.49 3.20 18.13
CA PHE A 155 -6.83 3.02 16.85
C PHE A 155 -5.61 2.09 16.96
N GLU A 156 -4.74 2.33 17.94
CA GLU A 156 -3.54 1.52 18.18
C GLU A 156 -3.90 0.10 18.65
N ARG A 157 -4.96 -0.05 19.46
CA ARG A 157 -5.45 -1.38 19.89
C ARG A 157 -6.22 -2.12 18.79
N PHE A 158 -6.89 -1.43 17.88
CA PHE A 158 -7.54 -2.02 16.72
C PHE A 158 -6.50 -2.63 15.76
N LEU A 159 -5.40 -1.92 15.54
CA LEU A 159 -4.25 -2.42 14.78
C LEU A 159 -3.65 -3.70 15.40
N ARG A 160 -3.66 -3.81 16.73
CA ARG A 160 -3.27 -5.04 17.45
C ARG A 160 -4.18 -6.24 17.20
N SER A 161 -5.44 -6.05 16.82
CA SER A 161 -6.40 -7.14 16.58
C SER A 161 -6.34 -7.74 15.17
N LEU A 162 -5.62 -7.09 14.25
CA LEU A 162 -5.45 -7.49 12.85
C LEU A 162 -4.44 -8.65 12.66
N THR A 163 -3.77 -9.10 13.73
CA THR A 163 -2.67 -10.07 13.67
C THR A 163 -3.09 -11.41 14.30
N PRO A 164 -2.87 -12.56 13.63
CA PRO A 164 -3.02 -13.87 14.27
C PRO A 164 -1.98 -14.03 15.38
N MET A 165 -2.43 -14.27 16.63
CA MET A 165 -1.54 -14.45 17.78
C MET A 165 -0.95 -15.86 17.85
N PRO A 166 0.36 -16.02 18.11
CA PRO A 166 0.90 -17.09 18.94
C PRO A 166 0.72 -16.73 20.42
N THR A 167 0.49 -17.73 21.27
CA THR A 167 0.00 -17.64 22.65
C THR A 167 1.01 -17.24 23.73
N ASP A 168 2.04 -16.42 23.44
CA ASP A 168 3.04 -16.07 24.45
C ASP A 168 2.99 -14.60 24.87
N ALA A 169 2.85 -14.40 26.19
CA ALA A 169 2.62 -13.11 26.86
C ALA A 169 3.81 -12.14 26.80
N ASP A 170 4.98 -12.57 26.32
CA ASP A 170 6.20 -11.75 26.18
C ASP A 170 6.16 -10.83 24.93
N LEU A 171 5.20 -10.99 24.01
CA LEU A 171 5.02 -10.15 22.82
C LEU A 171 4.28 -8.82 23.08
N THR A 172 3.91 -8.54 24.33
CA THR A 172 3.10 -7.36 24.69
C THR A 172 3.82 -6.02 24.56
N TRP A 173 5.17 -6.02 24.52
CA TRP A 173 5.98 -4.81 24.33
C TRP A 173 6.29 -4.51 22.85
N ASP A 174 6.33 -5.52 21.98
CA ASP A 174 6.79 -5.42 20.58
C ASP A 174 5.74 -4.81 19.63
N LEU A 175 4.45 -4.85 20.01
CA LEU A 175 3.37 -4.33 19.17
C LEU A 175 3.08 -2.83 19.38
N ALA A 176 3.43 -2.26 20.54
CA ALA A 176 3.36 -0.82 20.78
C ALA A 176 4.49 -0.04 20.07
N SER A 177 5.53 -0.74 19.64
CA SER A 177 6.66 -0.21 18.87
C SER A 177 6.49 -0.29 17.35
N ARG A 178 5.37 -0.84 16.84
CA ARG A 178 5.15 -0.95 15.40
C ARG A 178 4.83 0.39 14.77
N THR A 179 5.61 0.75 13.76
CA THR A 179 5.37 1.98 13.01
C THR A 179 4.21 1.79 12.02
N ASP A 180 3.48 2.88 11.70
CA ASP A 180 2.46 2.89 10.65
C ASP A 180 3.00 2.27 9.33
N HIS A 181 4.31 2.41 9.08
CA HIS A 181 5.00 1.83 7.92
C HIS A 181 5.01 0.29 7.91
N GLU A 182 5.28 -0.35 9.05
CA GLU A 182 5.33 -1.81 9.16
C GLU A 182 3.96 -2.42 8.90
N ILE A 183 2.90 -1.80 9.43
CA ILE A 183 1.51 -2.21 9.21
C ILE A 183 1.11 -2.13 7.74
N VAL A 184 1.48 -1.03 7.08
CA VAL A 184 1.22 -0.84 5.64
C VAL A 184 1.97 -1.89 4.82
N THR A 185 3.24 -2.13 5.15
CA THR A 185 4.10 -3.04 4.39
C THR A 185 3.61 -4.48 4.51
N GLU A 186 3.36 -4.95 5.71
CA GLU A 186 2.88 -6.32 5.94
C GLU A 186 1.52 -6.57 5.31
N ASN A 187 0.59 -5.61 5.41
CA ASN A 187 -0.69 -5.75 4.75
C ASN A 187 -0.53 -5.78 3.21
N THR A 188 0.38 -4.97 2.66
CA THR A 188 0.66 -4.95 1.22
C THR A 188 1.28 -6.27 0.75
N GLU A 189 2.31 -6.76 1.44
CA GLU A 189 2.97 -8.03 1.13
C GLU A 189 2.01 -9.21 1.25
N SER A 190 1.24 -9.27 2.34
CA SER A 190 0.18 -10.28 2.53
C SER A 190 -0.84 -10.26 1.40
N LEU A 191 -1.31 -9.09 0.98
CA LEU A 191 -2.28 -8.99 -0.12
C LEU A 191 -1.67 -9.38 -1.47
N LEU A 192 -0.41 -9.04 -1.75
CA LEU A 192 0.28 -9.45 -2.97
C LEU A 192 0.41 -10.97 -3.05
N GLU A 193 0.76 -11.62 -1.93
CA GLU A 193 0.87 -13.08 -1.86
C GLU A 193 -0.50 -13.75 -2.06
N LEU A 194 -1.52 -13.33 -1.30
CA LEU A 194 -2.85 -13.92 -1.37
C LEU A 194 -3.53 -13.70 -2.73
N ALA A 195 -3.24 -12.58 -3.39
CA ALA A 195 -3.84 -12.21 -4.67
C ALA A 195 -3.04 -12.70 -5.89
N GLY A 196 -1.94 -13.43 -5.70
CA GLY A 196 -1.02 -13.82 -6.78
C GLY A 196 -1.62 -14.64 -7.93
N ARG A 197 -2.85 -15.17 -7.76
CA ARG A 197 -3.61 -15.88 -8.79
C ARG A 197 -4.93 -15.20 -9.16
N GLY A 198 -5.12 -13.96 -8.73
CA GLY A 198 -6.40 -13.24 -8.77
C GLY A 198 -7.17 -13.41 -7.46
N ALA A 199 -8.03 -12.44 -7.15
CA ALA A 199 -8.83 -12.42 -5.92
C ALA A 199 -9.93 -11.36 -5.96
N VAL A 200 -11.00 -11.60 -5.19
CA VAL A 200 -11.91 -10.55 -4.72
C VAL A 200 -11.54 -10.20 -3.28
N ILE A 201 -11.26 -8.93 -3.01
CA ILE A 201 -10.68 -8.47 -1.74
C ILE A 201 -11.59 -7.46 -1.08
N LEU A 202 -12.11 -7.76 0.11
CA LEU A 202 -12.92 -6.85 0.90
C LEU A 202 -12.05 -6.03 1.87
N GLY A 203 -12.04 -4.71 1.68
CA GLY A 203 -11.38 -3.77 2.58
C GLY A 203 -9.87 -3.78 2.48
N ARG A 204 -9.18 -3.78 3.62
CA ARG A 204 -7.70 -3.85 3.75
C ARG A 204 -6.93 -2.81 2.93
N ASN A 205 -7.54 -1.66 2.63
CA ASN A 205 -7.00 -0.65 1.71
C ASN A 205 -6.59 -1.19 0.34
N ALA A 206 -7.18 -2.32 -0.09
CA ALA A 206 -6.84 -3.00 -1.33
C ALA A 206 -7.04 -2.09 -2.55
N THR A 207 -8.09 -1.27 -2.58
CA THR A 207 -8.29 -0.24 -3.61
C THR A 207 -7.07 0.65 -3.79
N LYS A 208 -6.46 1.11 -2.70
CA LYS A 208 -5.28 1.97 -2.76
C LYS A 208 -4.03 1.20 -3.16
N ILE A 209 -3.85 0.01 -2.60
CA ILE A 209 -2.69 -0.86 -2.88
C ILE A 209 -2.69 -1.24 -4.36
N PHE A 210 -3.82 -1.67 -4.91
CA PHE A 210 -3.93 -2.11 -6.30
C PHE A 210 -4.34 -1.01 -7.28
N ALA A 211 -4.27 0.27 -6.90
CA ALA A 211 -4.70 1.39 -7.75
C ALA A 211 -3.98 1.52 -9.11
N ARG A 212 -2.84 0.82 -9.26
CA ARG A 212 -2.08 0.74 -10.52
C ARG A 212 -2.18 -0.61 -11.20
N GLU A 213 -2.90 -1.57 -10.61
CA GLU A 213 -3.10 -2.88 -11.21
C GLU A 213 -4.07 -2.72 -12.37
N PRO A 214 -3.61 -2.92 -13.61
CA PRO A 214 -4.46 -2.61 -14.75
C PRO A 214 -5.56 -3.66 -14.91
N LYS A 215 -5.40 -4.88 -14.36
CA LYS A 215 -6.45 -5.91 -14.27
C LYS A 215 -7.30 -5.86 -12.98
N ALA A 216 -7.39 -4.70 -12.33
CA ALA A 216 -8.25 -4.50 -11.17
C ALA A 216 -9.53 -3.72 -11.51
N LEU A 217 -10.64 -4.09 -10.85
CA LEU A 217 -11.85 -3.27 -10.72
C LEU A 217 -12.01 -2.85 -9.26
N HIS A 218 -12.09 -1.54 -9.01
CA HIS A 218 -12.28 -0.98 -7.68
C HIS A 218 -13.75 -0.60 -7.44
N VAL A 219 -14.40 -1.34 -6.54
CA VAL A 219 -15.83 -1.21 -6.25
C VAL A 219 -16.06 -0.59 -4.89
N LYS A 220 -17.02 0.33 -4.80
CA LYS A 220 -17.56 0.85 -3.53
C LYS A 220 -19.01 0.44 -3.36
N LEU A 221 -19.32 -0.19 -2.23
CA LEU A 221 -20.68 -0.55 -1.83
C LEU A 221 -21.20 0.45 -0.81
N THR A 222 -22.36 1.02 -1.11
CA THR A 222 -23.00 2.08 -0.33
C THR A 222 -24.51 1.92 -0.35
N GLY A 223 -25.22 2.87 0.24
CA GLY A 223 -26.66 3.02 0.24
C GLY A 223 -27.11 4.01 1.32
N PRO A 224 -28.41 4.39 1.33
CA PRO A 224 -28.98 5.19 2.41
C PRO A 224 -28.62 4.60 3.78
N ALA A 225 -28.17 5.45 4.71
CA ALA A 225 -27.65 4.99 5.99
C ALA A 225 -28.65 4.11 6.76
N ASP A 226 -29.93 4.50 6.77
CA ASP A 226 -30.97 3.75 7.47
C ASP A 226 -31.21 2.36 6.86
N ALA A 227 -31.11 2.22 5.53
CA ALA A 227 -31.22 0.92 4.87
C ALA A 227 -30.04 0.01 5.24
N ARG A 228 -28.82 0.56 5.26
CA ARG A 228 -27.61 -0.17 5.68
C ARG A 228 -27.67 -0.60 7.15
N VAL A 229 -28.12 0.28 8.04
CA VAL A 229 -28.29 -0.01 9.47
C VAL A 229 -29.33 -1.12 9.66
N ALA A 230 -30.47 -1.04 8.98
CA ALA A 230 -31.50 -2.07 9.05
C ALA A 230 -31.01 -3.42 8.53
N TYR A 231 -30.30 -3.42 7.41
CA TYR A 231 -29.68 -4.64 6.86
C TYR A 231 -28.68 -5.26 7.86
N ALA A 232 -27.76 -4.47 8.39
CA ALA A 232 -26.75 -4.94 9.34
C ALA A 232 -27.38 -5.48 10.63
N ALA A 233 -28.40 -4.79 11.17
CA ALA A 233 -29.13 -5.24 12.36
C ALA A 233 -29.78 -6.61 12.13
N ALA A 234 -30.44 -6.79 10.98
CA ALA A 234 -31.08 -8.05 10.62
C ALA A 234 -30.08 -9.18 10.42
N GLN A 235 -28.94 -8.92 9.76
CA GLN A 235 -27.91 -9.93 9.53
C GLN A 235 -27.19 -10.36 10.81
N ALA A 236 -26.86 -9.42 11.69
CA ALA A 236 -26.14 -9.70 12.94
C ALA A 236 -27.05 -10.12 14.10
N GLY A 237 -28.39 -10.00 13.94
CA GLY A 237 -29.35 -10.31 15.01
C GLY A 237 -29.27 -9.33 16.20
N ILE A 238 -28.95 -8.06 15.94
CA ILE A 238 -28.75 -7.02 16.96
C ILE A 238 -29.80 -5.91 16.88
N PRO A 239 -30.05 -5.14 17.97
CA PRO A 239 -30.95 -3.99 17.94
C PRO A 239 -30.49 -2.89 16.95
N LEU A 240 -31.45 -2.19 16.35
CA LEU A 240 -31.18 -1.09 15.39
C LEU A 240 -30.27 -0.01 15.97
N ASP A 241 -30.46 0.35 17.24
CA ASP A 241 -29.63 1.36 17.92
C ASP A 241 -28.17 0.92 18.06
N GLN A 242 -27.93 -0.37 18.30
CA GLN A 242 -26.58 -0.93 18.33
C GLN A 242 -25.96 -0.90 16.94
N ALA A 243 -26.71 -1.32 15.91
CA ALA A 243 -26.25 -1.29 14.52
C ALA A 243 -25.93 0.14 14.05
N ARG A 244 -26.70 1.15 14.47
CA ARG A 244 -26.43 2.56 14.16
C ARG A 244 -25.12 3.04 14.78
N LYS A 245 -24.89 2.72 16.05
CA LYS A 245 -23.61 3.03 16.73
C LYS A 245 -22.42 2.36 16.04
N ARG A 246 -22.56 1.10 15.63
CA ARG A 246 -21.52 0.41 14.84
C ARG A 246 -21.29 1.11 13.50
N GLN A 247 -22.35 1.47 12.78
CA GLN A 247 -22.27 2.15 11.49
C GLN A 247 -21.49 3.46 11.58
N GLU A 248 -21.89 4.38 12.47
CA GLU A 248 -21.25 5.68 12.63
C GLU A 248 -19.76 5.54 12.98
N ARG A 249 -19.45 4.58 13.86
CA ARG A 249 -18.09 4.35 14.34
C ARG A 249 -17.21 3.71 13.28
N GLU A 250 -17.62 2.58 12.71
CA GLU A 250 -16.81 1.83 11.75
C GLU A 250 -16.56 2.64 10.48
N ASP A 251 -17.58 3.34 9.95
CA ASP A 251 -17.41 4.17 8.75
C ASP A 251 -16.37 5.29 9.01
N ARG A 252 -16.41 5.93 10.19
CA ARG A 252 -15.44 6.97 10.58
C ARG A 252 -14.03 6.40 10.76
N VAL A 253 -13.90 5.34 11.56
CA VAL A 253 -12.61 4.74 11.91
C VAL A 253 -11.91 4.18 10.68
N ARG A 254 -12.64 3.51 9.78
CA ARG A 254 -12.07 2.97 8.53
C ARG A 254 -11.54 4.09 7.64
N ALA A 255 -12.24 5.22 7.56
CA ALA A 255 -11.77 6.39 6.82
C ALA A 255 -10.53 7.03 7.48
N ASP A 256 -10.51 7.14 8.81
CA ASP A 256 -9.37 7.70 9.54
C ASP A 256 -8.11 6.81 9.41
N LEU A 257 -8.27 5.48 9.47
CA LEU A 257 -7.21 4.50 9.22
C LEU A 257 -6.63 4.63 7.81
N ALA A 258 -7.50 4.73 6.80
CA ALA A 258 -7.07 4.93 5.41
C ALA A 258 -6.29 6.24 5.23
N ARG A 259 -6.76 7.34 5.83
CA ARG A 259 -6.08 8.65 5.77
C ARG A 259 -4.73 8.65 6.50
N ARG A 260 -4.63 8.01 7.66
CA ARG A 260 -3.39 7.91 8.44
C ARG A 260 -2.37 7.01 7.76
N LEU A 261 -2.74 5.77 7.46
CA LEU A 261 -1.81 4.73 7.01
C LEU A 261 -1.50 4.82 5.51
N TYR A 262 -2.50 5.11 4.69
CA TYR A 262 -2.39 5.03 3.23
C TYR A 262 -2.50 6.39 2.51
N ARG A 263 -2.67 7.48 3.28
CA ARG A 263 -2.78 8.86 2.78
C ARG A 263 -3.82 9.02 1.67
N TRP A 264 -4.94 8.30 1.78
CA TRP A 264 -6.08 8.41 0.87
C TRP A 264 -7.40 8.41 1.64
N ASP A 265 -8.45 8.90 1.00
CA ASP A 265 -9.77 9.04 1.61
C ASP A 265 -10.80 8.16 0.88
N PRO A 266 -11.27 7.04 1.48
CA PRO A 266 -12.23 6.14 0.86
C PRO A 266 -13.66 6.72 0.85
N THR A 267 -13.90 7.88 1.48
CA THR A 267 -15.20 8.57 1.38
C THR A 267 -15.39 9.21 0.01
N GLN A 268 -14.29 9.54 -0.68
CA GLN A 268 -14.29 10.04 -2.04
C GLN A 268 -14.81 8.99 -3.05
N THR A 269 -15.21 9.45 -4.22
CA THR A 269 -15.77 8.58 -5.28
C THR A 269 -14.76 8.28 -6.38
N GLN A 270 -13.84 9.19 -6.65
CA GLN A 270 -12.85 9.11 -7.73
C GLN A 270 -11.96 7.86 -7.69
N PRO A 271 -11.58 7.29 -6.51
CA PRO A 271 -10.76 6.08 -6.49
C PRO A 271 -11.47 4.79 -6.91
N PHE A 272 -12.78 4.84 -7.18
CA PHE A 272 -13.59 3.67 -7.48
C PHE A 272 -14.10 3.74 -8.92
N ASP A 273 -13.99 2.63 -9.63
CA ASP A 273 -14.50 2.46 -11.00
C ASP A 273 -16.02 2.24 -10.99
N LEU A 274 -16.54 1.61 -9.94
CA LEU A 274 -17.97 1.32 -9.79
C LEU A 274 -18.44 1.61 -8.36
N ILE A 275 -19.54 2.36 -8.23
CA ILE A 275 -20.19 2.61 -6.95
C ILE A 275 -21.61 2.04 -7.03
N VAL A 276 -21.93 1.10 -6.14
CA VAL A 276 -23.22 0.41 -6.13
C VAL A 276 -24.01 0.79 -4.88
N ASN A 277 -25.20 1.33 -5.08
CA ASN A 277 -26.20 1.47 -4.02
C ASN A 277 -26.89 0.12 -3.79
N THR A 278 -26.43 -0.60 -2.79
CA THR A 278 -26.87 -1.97 -2.46
C THR A 278 -28.27 -2.05 -1.89
N ALA A 279 -28.86 -0.93 -1.44
CA ALA A 279 -30.24 -0.92 -0.94
C ALA A 279 -31.29 -1.20 -2.02
N SER A 280 -30.91 -1.16 -3.30
CA SER A 280 -31.78 -1.44 -4.45
C SER A 280 -31.61 -2.84 -5.03
N PHE A 281 -30.70 -3.66 -4.49
CA PHE A 281 -30.34 -4.94 -5.08
C PHE A 281 -30.35 -6.06 -4.04
N THR A 282 -30.61 -7.29 -4.49
CA THR A 282 -30.20 -8.48 -3.76
C THR A 282 -28.69 -8.66 -3.88
N ALA A 283 -28.10 -9.48 -3.00
CA ALA A 283 -26.66 -9.78 -3.09
C ALA A 283 -26.29 -10.42 -4.44
N ASP A 284 -27.16 -11.25 -5.01
CA ASP A 284 -26.96 -11.87 -6.33
C ASP A 284 -26.97 -10.82 -7.45
N HIS A 285 -27.97 -9.93 -7.49
CA HIS A 285 -28.04 -8.90 -8.52
C HIS A 285 -26.88 -7.89 -8.43
N ALA A 286 -26.47 -7.52 -7.22
CA ALA A 286 -25.29 -6.67 -7.04
C ALA A 286 -24.01 -7.35 -7.52
N ALA A 287 -23.85 -8.66 -7.26
CA ALA A 287 -22.73 -9.44 -7.75
C ALA A 287 -22.72 -9.51 -9.28
N ASP A 288 -23.88 -9.76 -9.92
CA ASP A 288 -24.00 -9.80 -11.37
C ASP A 288 -23.56 -8.48 -12.03
N VAL A 289 -23.97 -7.33 -11.46
CA VAL A 289 -23.56 -6.01 -11.92
C VAL A 289 -22.04 -5.83 -11.82
N ILE A 290 -21.43 -6.25 -10.70
CA ILE A 290 -19.98 -6.13 -10.49
C ILE A 290 -19.21 -7.02 -11.46
N VAL A 291 -19.65 -8.26 -11.65
CA VAL A 291 -19.03 -9.22 -12.57
C VAL A 291 -19.12 -8.73 -14.01
N LEU A 292 -20.27 -8.17 -14.40
CA LEU A 292 -20.44 -7.60 -15.73
C LEU A 292 -19.55 -6.37 -15.95
N ALA A 293 -19.48 -5.49 -14.95
CA ALA A 293 -18.57 -4.34 -14.98
C ALA A 293 -17.10 -4.78 -15.07
N PHE A 294 -16.71 -5.83 -14.36
CA PHE A 294 -15.35 -6.39 -14.42
C PHE A 294 -15.02 -6.85 -15.85
N LYS A 295 -15.90 -7.66 -16.47
CA LYS A 295 -15.70 -8.12 -17.85
C LYS A 295 -15.52 -6.94 -18.82
N TYR A 296 -16.42 -5.96 -18.78
CA TYR A 296 -16.39 -4.86 -19.74
C TYR A 296 -15.29 -3.82 -19.50
N ALA A 297 -15.01 -3.49 -18.23
CA ALA A 297 -14.04 -2.45 -17.89
C ALA A 297 -12.61 -2.98 -17.81
N VAL A 298 -12.41 -4.28 -17.59
CA VAL A 298 -11.09 -4.86 -17.32
C VAL A 298 -10.65 -5.86 -18.39
N GLU A 299 -11.53 -6.73 -18.86
CA GLU A 299 -11.21 -7.75 -19.87
C GLU A 299 -11.37 -7.20 -21.29
N ASP A 300 -12.51 -6.56 -21.57
CA ASP A 300 -12.85 -6.09 -22.92
C ASP A 300 -12.39 -4.65 -23.20
N PHE A 301 -12.05 -3.87 -22.15
CA PHE A 301 -11.70 -2.47 -22.33
C PHE A 301 -10.37 -2.32 -23.09
N PRO A 302 -10.34 -1.62 -24.25
CA PRO A 302 -9.12 -1.39 -24.98
C PRO A 302 -8.25 -0.44 -24.17
N ARG A 303 -7.25 -0.97 -23.45
CA ARG A 303 -6.26 -0.13 -22.79
C ARG A 303 -5.51 0.64 -23.88
N PRO A 304 -5.54 1.99 -23.87
CA PRO A 304 -4.74 2.76 -24.79
C PRO A 304 -3.29 2.36 -24.56
N GLN A 305 -2.65 1.75 -25.56
CA GLN A 305 -1.22 1.57 -25.50
C GLN A 305 -0.59 2.96 -25.51
N PRO A 306 0.41 3.24 -24.65
CA PRO A 306 1.19 4.44 -24.83
C PRO A 306 1.70 4.45 -26.28
N PRO A 307 1.68 5.60 -26.98
CA PRO A 307 2.16 5.66 -28.35
C PRO A 307 3.54 5.02 -28.39
N SER A 308 3.72 4.02 -29.28
CA SER A 308 5.01 3.40 -29.53
C SER A 308 6.03 4.51 -29.63
N ALA A 309 7.07 4.48 -28.79
CA ALA A 309 8.17 5.41 -28.92
C ALA A 309 8.57 5.41 -30.39
N ALA A 310 8.46 6.56 -31.05
CA ALA A 310 8.92 6.69 -32.42
C ALA A 310 10.36 6.16 -32.45
N PRO A 311 10.75 5.37 -33.46
CA PRO A 311 12.15 5.02 -33.64
C PRO A 311 12.94 6.32 -33.55
N LEU A 312 13.94 6.36 -32.66
CA LEU A 312 14.89 7.47 -32.61
C LEU A 312 15.37 7.64 -34.05
N GLU A 313 15.03 8.77 -34.69
CA GLU A 313 15.53 9.08 -36.02
C GLU A 313 17.06 8.97 -35.92
N GLU A 314 17.62 8.01 -36.66
CA GLU A 314 19.07 7.89 -36.78
C GLU A 314 19.62 9.26 -37.20
N PRO A 315 20.69 9.74 -36.54
CA PRO A 315 21.27 11.01 -36.90
C PRO A 315 21.63 10.97 -38.38
N ARG A 316 21.03 11.88 -39.17
CA ARG A 316 21.34 12.01 -40.59
C ARG A 316 22.85 12.17 -40.72
N PRO A 317 23.51 11.41 -41.62
CA PRO A 317 24.93 11.57 -41.84
C PRO A 317 25.19 13.01 -42.28
N ASP A 318 26.12 13.64 -41.56
CA ASP A 318 26.55 15.02 -41.74
C ASP A 318 26.88 15.26 -43.22
N ALA A 319 26.12 16.15 -43.86
CA ALA A 319 26.39 16.53 -45.23
C ALA A 319 27.71 17.28 -45.24
N GLY A 320 28.74 16.60 -45.73
CA GLY A 320 30.14 17.02 -45.69
C GLY A 320 30.35 18.48 -46.05
N HIS A 321 31.05 19.18 -45.16
CA HIS A 321 31.87 20.32 -45.53
C HIS A 321 32.96 19.80 -46.48
N THR A 322 32.85 20.18 -47.75
CA THR A 322 33.91 19.98 -48.74
C THR A 322 34.68 21.32 -48.85
N PRO A 323 36.01 21.30 -48.95
CA PRO A 323 36.90 22.39 -48.53
C PRO A 323 36.87 23.65 -49.39
#